data_AF-A0A970C143-F1
#
_entry.id   AF-A0A970C143-F1
#
_cell.length_a   1.000
_cell.length_b   1.000
_cell.length_c   1.000
_cell.angle_alpha   90.00
_cell.angle_beta   90.00
_cell.angle_gamma   90.00
#
_symmetry.space_group_name_H-M   'P 1'
#
loop_
_entity.id
_entity.type
_entity.pdbx_description
1 polymer ?
#
loop_
_entity_poly.entity_id
_entity_poly.type
_entity_poly.pdbx_seq_one_letter_code
_entity_poly.pdbx_strand_id
1 'polypeptide(L)' 'MAQLVIHNLGSRTVQRLKARARRHGRSLEAEVRLLLEQTAGADAADVAALLTAWDRRLGGRRFSDIATAMDEDRQA' A
#
# COMPACT_ATOMS: atom_id res chain seq x y z
N MET A 1 -19.82 -0.92 4.76
CA MET A 1 -19.46 -2.36 4.71
C MET A 1 -19.88 -2.90 3.36
N ALA A 2 -18.97 -3.54 2.64
CA ALA A 2 -19.25 -4.13 1.33
C ALA A 2 -18.97 -5.64 1.39
N GLN A 3 -19.81 -6.43 0.73
CA GLN A 3 -19.68 -7.89 0.67
C GLN A 3 -19.49 -8.31 -0.78
N LEU A 4 -18.50 -9.16 -1.04
CA LEU A 4 -18.19 -9.71 -2.35
C LEU A 4 -18.28 -11.24 -2.30
N VAL A 5 -19.07 -11.83 -3.19
CA VAL A 5 -19.15 -13.29 -3.37
C VAL A 5 -18.53 -13.67 -4.71
N ILE A 6 -17.44 -14.43 -4.66
CA ILE A 6 -16.76 -14.93 -5.86
C ILE A 6 -17.24 -16.36 -6.13
N HIS A 7 -18.00 -16.53 -7.20
CA HIS A 7 -18.52 -17.82 -7.62
C HIS A 7 -17.51 -18.56 -8.51
N ASN A 8 -17.60 -19.89 -8.51
CA ASN A 8 -16.81 -20.78 -9.39
C ASN A 8 -15.28 -20.59 -9.31
N LEU A 9 -14.75 -20.29 -8.12
CA LEU A 9 -13.31 -20.17 -7.92
C LEU A 9 -12.65 -21.56 -7.99
N GLY A 10 -11.66 -21.71 -8.87
CA GLY A 10 -10.96 -22.98 -9.06
C GLY A 10 -10.43 -23.56 -7.75
N SER A 11 -10.66 -24.86 -7.52
CA SER A 11 -10.30 -25.55 -6.27
C SER A 11 -8.81 -25.44 -5.93
N ARG A 12 -7.93 -25.50 -6.94
CA ARG A 12 -6.48 -25.31 -6.78
C ARG A 12 -6.12 -23.90 -6.30
N THR A 13 -6.84 -22.88 -6.76
CA THR A 13 -6.66 -21.49 -6.34
C THR A 13 -7.06 -21.32 -4.88
N VAL A 14 -8.21 -21.89 -4.49
CA VAL A 14 -8.66 -21.89 -3.09
C VAL A 14 -7.62 -22.54 -2.17
N GLN A 15 -7.04 -23.67 -2.56
CA GLN A 15 -6.02 -24.35 -1.76
C GLN A 15 -4.74 -23.52 -1.61
N ARG A 16 -4.28 -22.87 -2.68
CA ARG A 16 -3.12 -21.97 -2.62
C ARG A 16 -3.36 -20.78 -1.68
N LEU A 17 -4.55 -20.17 -1.75
CA LEU A 17 -4.91 -19.06 -0.86
C LEU A 17 -4.99 -19.51 0.60
N LYS A 18 -5.58 -20.68 0.88
CA LYS A 18 -5.60 -21.27 2.23
C LYS A 18 -4.19 -21.53 2.76
N ALA A 19 -3.30 -22.08 1.93
CA ALA A 19 -1.91 -22.31 2.32
C ALA A 19 -1.17 -21.00 2.61
N ARG A 20 -1.40 -19.95 1.81
CA ARG A 20 -0.83 -18.61 2.03
C ARG A 20 -1.35 -17.98 3.32
N ALA A 21 -2.65 -18.03 3.56
CA ALA A 21 -3.28 -17.52 4.78
C ALA A 21 -2.69 -18.19 6.04
N ARG A 22 -2.51 -19.52 6.01
CA ARG A 22 -1.85 -20.28 7.09
C ARG A 22 -0.41 -19.84 7.33
N ARG A 23 0.37 -19.66 6.26
CA ARG A 23 1.77 -19.17 6.36
C ARG A 23 1.86 -17.79 7.00
N HIS A 24 0.84 -16.96 6.83
CA HIS A 24 0.79 -15.61 7.38
C HIS A 24 0.01 -15.51 8.70
N GLY A 25 -0.43 -16.63 9.27
CA GLY A 25 -1.16 -16.65 10.55
C GLY A 25 -2.51 -15.93 10.53
N ARG A 26 -3.17 -15.84 9.38
CA ARG A 26 -4.45 -15.12 9.22
C ARG A 26 -5.55 -15.97 8.59
N SER A 27 -6.80 -15.53 8.70
CA SER A 27 -7.93 -16.20 8.06
C SER A 27 -7.86 -16.06 6.53
N LEU A 28 -8.53 -16.97 5.81
CA LEU A 28 -8.63 -16.89 4.35
C LEU A 28 -9.26 -15.57 3.90
N GLU A 29 -10.31 -15.13 4.58
CA GLU A 29 -10.98 -13.86 4.29
C GLU A 29 -10.03 -12.68 4.48
N ALA A 30 -9.27 -12.63 5.58
CA ALA A 30 -8.31 -11.57 5.84
C ALA A 30 -7.17 -11.55 4.80
N GLU A 31 -6.71 -12.72 4.37
CA GLU A 31 -5.70 -12.85 3.30
C GLU A 31 -6.22 -12.31 1.96
N VAL A 32 -7.45 -12.70 1.58
CA VAL A 32 -8.08 -12.27 0.32
C VAL A 32 -8.40 -10.79 0.34
N ARG A 33 -8.92 -10.27 1.45
CA ARG A 33 -9.20 -8.86 1.64
C ARG A 33 -7.94 -8.02 1.44
N LEU A 34 -6.85 -8.39 2.11
CA LEU A 34 -5.60 -7.67 2.03
C LEU A 34 -4.98 -7.74 0.62
N LEU A 35 -5.12 -8.87 -0.08
CA LEU A 35 -4.75 -8.95 -1.50
C LEU A 35 -5.58 -7.97 -2.33
N LEU A 36 -6.90 -7.98 -2.20
CA LEU A 36 -7.78 -7.10 -2.98
C LEU A 36 -7.47 -5.63 -2.70
N GLU A 37 -7.24 -5.25 -1.44
CA GLU A 37 -6.83 -3.89 -1.06
C GLU A 37 -5.47 -3.52 -1.66
N GLN A 38 -4.48 -4.41 -1.59
CA GLN A 38 -3.16 -4.18 -2.20
C GLN A 38 -3.22 -4.06 -3.73
N THR A 39 -4.09 -4.85 -4.37
CA THR A 39 -4.17 -4.91 -5.84
C THR A 39 -5.06 -3.81 -6.40
N ALA A 40 -6.09 -3.40 -5.66
CA ALA A 40 -6.87 -2.20 -5.96
C ALA A 40 -5.97 -0.96 -5.95
N GLY A 41 -4.85 -1.02 -5.20
CA GLY A 41 -3.95 0.11 -5.03
C GLY A 41 -4.64 1.26 -4.31
N ALA A 42 -3.89 2.35 -4.12
CA ALA A 42 -4.53 3.65 -4.09
C ALA A 42 -4.76 4.05 -5.55
N ASP A 43 -5.93 4.59 -5.88
CA ASP A 43 -6.13 5.19 -7.19
C ASP A 43 -4.98 6.20 -7.40
N ALA A 44 -4.41 6.26 -8.61
CA ALA A 44 -3.40 7.29 -8.90
C ALA A 44 -3.96 8.69 -8.56
N ALA A 45 -5.28 8.85 -8.68
CA ALA A 45 -6.01 10.03 -8.21
C ALA A 45 -5.95 10.19 -6.67
N ASP A 46 -6.11 9.12 -5.89
CA ASP A 46 -6.03 9.16 -4.42
C ASP A 46 -4.61 9.47 -3.93
N VAL A 47 -3.59 8.88 -4.57
CA VAL A 47 -2.18 9.19 -4.28
C VAL A 47 -1.87 10.64 -4.64
N ALA A 48 -2.30 11.10 -5.81
CA ALA A 48 -2.12 12.48 -6.24
C ALA A 48 -2.85 13.46 -5.31
N ALA A 49 -4.05 13.13 -4.85
CA ALA A 49 -4.82 13.93 -3.90
C ALA A 49 -4.12 14.02 -2.54
N LEU A 50 -3.59 12.89 -2.03
CA LEU A 50 -2.81 12.84 -0.79
C LEU A 50 -1.55 13.71 -0.89
N LEU A 51 -0.78 13.56 -1.96
CA LEU A 51 0.44 14.35 -2.22
C LEU A 51 0.12 15.84 -2.36
N THR A 52 -0.96 16.19 -3.05
CA THR A 52 -1.41 17.59 -3.21
C THR A 52 -1.86 18.19 -1.87
N ALA A 53 -2.50 17.41 -1.00
CA ALA A 53 -2.88 17.85 0.33
C ALA A 53 -1.66 18.08 1.23
N TRP A 54 -0.64 17.21 1.11
CA TRP A 54 0.63 17.36 1.80
C TRP A 54 1.41 18.57 1.30
N ASP A 55 1.50 18.79 -0.02
CA ASP A 55 2.16 19.96 -0.62
C ASP A 55 1.53 21.27 -0.15
N ARG A 56 0.18 21.34 -0.12
CA ARG A 56 -0.55 22.47 0.45
C ARG A 56 -0.28 22.67 1.94
N ARG A 57 -0.24 21.58 2.72
CA ARG A 57 0.03 21.64 4.17
C ARG A 57 1.46 22.05 4.50
N LEU A 58 2.41 21.69 3.64
CA LEU A 58 3.82 22.05 3.75
C LEU A 58 4.13 23.41 3.11
N GLY A 59 3.12 24.03 2.48
CA GLY A 59 3.17 25.38 1.92
C GLY A 59 4.02 25.49 0.67
N GLY A 60 4.13 24.42 -0.13
CA GLY A 60 5.00 24.39 -1.31
C GLY A 60 6.49 24.54 -1.00
N ARG A 61 6.90 24.30 0.26
CA ARG A 61 8.31 24.34 0.65
C ARG A 61 9.04 23.19 -0.03
N ARG A 62 9.88 23.52 -1.01
CA ARG A 62 10.95 22.62 -1.46
C ARG A 62 11.86 22.39 -0.26
N PHE A 63 11.85 21.18 0.28
CA PHE A 63 12.96 20.74 1.11
C PHE A 63 14.19 20.78 0.21
N SER A 64 15.12 21.69 0.53
CA SER A 64 16.43 21.71 -0.12
C SER A 64 17.04 20.32 0.00
N ASP A 65 17.74 19.90 -1.05
CA ASP A 65 18.36 18.59 -1.15
C ASP A 65 19.16 18.30 0.12
N ILE A 66 18.61 17.45 0.99
CA ILE A 66 19.18 17.16 2.32
C ILE A 66 20.57 16.53 2.16
N ALA A 67 20.83 15.92 0.99
CA ALA A 67 22.13 15.38 0.61
C ALA A 67 23.26 16.43 0.70
N THR A 68 23.03 17.67 0.27
CA THR A 68 24.07 18.71 0.28
C THR A 68 24.39 19.20 1.69
N ALA A 69 23.37 19.30 2.56
CA ALA A 69 23.54 19.73 3.94
C ALA A 69 24.26 18.68 4.82
N MET A 70 24.14 17.39 4.48
CA MET A 70 24.81 16.31 5.20
C MET A 70 26.28 16.14 4.84
N ASP A 71 26.73 16.65 3.69
CA ASP A 71 28.14 16.65 3.30
C ASP A 71 28.93 17.79 3.96
N GLU A 72 28.31 18.95 4.21
CA GLU A 72 28.93 20.06 4.95
C GLU A 72 29.18 19.67 6.43
N ASP A 73 28.25 18.97 7.06
CA ASP A 73 28.35 18.52 8.46
C ASP A 73 29.43 17.43 8.66
N ARG A 74 29.83 16.74 7.58
CA ARG A 74 30.88 15.71 7.60
C ARG A 74 32.28 16.29 7.34
N GLN A 75 32.39 17.55 6.94
CA GLN A 75 33.65 18.24 6.64
C GLN A 75 34.07 19.28 7.69
N ALA A 76 33.30 19.43 8.78
CA ALA A 76 33.64 20.22 9.96
C ALA A 76 34.27 19.36 11.08
#